data_AF-A0A7C7LL39-F1
#
_entry.id   AF-A0A7C7LL39-F1
#
_cell.length_a   1.000
_cell.length_b   1.000
_cell.length_c   1.000
_cell.angle_alpha   90.00
_cell.angle_beta   90.00
_cell.angle_gamma   90.00
#
_symmetry.space_group_name_H-M   'P 1'
#
loop_
_entity.id
_entity.type
_entity.pdbx_description
1 polymer ?
#
loop_
_entity_poly.entity_id
_entity_poly.type
_entity_poly.pdbx_seq_one_letter_code
_entity_poly.pdbx_strand_id
1 'polypeptide(L)'
;MFKLRKVVILSAKRTPVGAFQGSISPVPAHQLGSSVIQAVLEETGIDSNMIDEIIMGNVLSAGQGQAPARQAALGAGLPNSVECLTINKMCGSGLKAVMLAAQAIQTGDAEIVIAGGMENMTQAPYLLPKGRDGHRLGHGQLIDSMIQDGLWDVYSNKHMGNCAEICAHDKNYSREDQDNFAKESYTRAQLAQRNGSFTDEIVSVSVPQRKGDSLVVDTDEEPGRANFEKMVKLHPAFEKDGTITA
;
A
#
# COMPACT_ATOMS: atom_id res chain seq x y z
N MET A 1 10.15 -27.11 -28.00
CA MET A 1 10.58 -26.05 -27.08
C MET A 1 9.39 -25.14 -26.88
N PHE A 2 8.77 -25.14 -25.70
CA PHE A 2 7.64 -24.24 -25.43
C PHE A 2 8.17 -22.80 -25.38
N LYS A 3 7.59 -21.92 -26.20
CA LYS A 3 7.98 -20.51 -26.26
C LYS A 3 7.04 -19.74 -25.34
N LEU A 4 7.58 -19.12 -24.30
CA LEU A 4 6.81 -18.26 -23.39
C LEU A 4 6.18 -17.11 -24.17
N ARG A 5 4.95 -16.75 -23.80
CA ARG A 5 4.25 -15.61 -24.40
C ARG A 5 4.92 -14.30 -23.97
N LYS A 6 4.79 -13.26 -24.79
CA LYS A 6 5.21 -11.91 -24.42
C LYS A 6 4.12 -11.29 -23.55
N VAL A 7 4.53 -10.56 -22.51
CA VAL A 7 3.62 -9.84 -21.59
C VAL A 7 3.82 -8.35 -21.79
N VAL A 8 2.73 -7.59 -21.75
CA VAL A 8 2.73 -6.12 -21.84
C VAL A 8 1.83 -5.54 -20.76
N ILE A 9 2.08 -4.28 -20.38
CA ILE A 9 1.20 -3.51 -19.48
C ILE A 9 0.34 -2.61 -20.36
N LEU A 10 -0.99 -2.74 -20.25
CA LEU A 10 -1.95 -1.97 -21.04
C LEU A 10 -2.31 -0.62 -20.38
N SER A 11 -2.34 -0.59 -19.05
CA SER A 11 -2.69 0.58 -18.24
C SER A 11 -2.06 0.44 -16.85
N ALA A 12 -1.78 1.58 -16.21
CA ALA A 12 -1.30 1.65 -14.84
C ALA A 12 -1.92 2.88 -14.15
N LYS A 13 -2.62 2.65 -13.04
CA LYS A 13 -3.29 3.67 -12.23
C LYS A 13 -3.04 3.43 -10.75
N ARG A 14 -3.23 4.47 -9.94
CA ARG A 14 -3.17 4.43 -8.48
C ARG A 14 -4.11 5.46 -7.87
N THR A 15 -4.52 5.28 -6.63
CA THR A 15 -5.10 6.39 -5.85
C THR A 15 -4.00 7.38 -5.44
N PRO A 16 -4.37 8.56 -4.92
CA PRO A 16 -3.44 9.33 -4.10
C PRO A 16 -2.97 8.50 -2.91
N VAL A 17 -1.75 8.79 -2.45
CA VAL A 17 -1.21 8.28 -1.20
C VAL A 17 -1.60 9.25 -0.09
N GLY A 18 -2.49 8.79 0.79
CA GLY A 18 -2.88 9.52 2.00
C GLY A 18 -1.85 9.41 3.11
N ALA A 19 -1.79 10.44 3.96
CA ALA A 19 -1.01 10.37 5.19
C ALA A 19 -1.69 9.47 6.23
N PHE A 20 -0.93 8.98 7.23
CA PHE A 20 -1.51 8.25 8.36
C PHE A 20 -2.53 9.12 9.10
N GLN A 21 -3.73 8.60 9.33
CA GLN A 21 -4.88 9.37 9.83
C GLN A 21 -5.24 10.61 8.99
N GLY A 22 -4.89 10.58 7.70
CA GLY A 22 -5.12 11.65 6.74
C GLY A 22 -6.47 11.55 6.02
N SER A 23 -6.53 12.22 4.88
CA SER A 23 -7.74 12.49 4.10
C SER A 23 -8.51 11.24 3.64
N ILE A 24 -7.83 10.20 3.16
CA ILE A 24 -8.44 8.95 2.68
C ILE A 24 -8.55 7.87 3.74
N SER A 25 -8.16 8.15 4.99
CA SER A 25 -8.22 7.17 6.08
C SER A 25 -9.58 6.50 6.30
N PRO A 26 -10.75 7.14 6.04
CA PRO A 26 -12.04 6.49 6.20
C PRO A 26 -12.36 5.45 5.11
N VAL A 27 -11.61 5.41 4.00
CA VAL A 27 -11.90 4.53 2.85
C VAL A 27 -11.19 3.19 3.03
N PRO A 28 -11.92 2.07 3.12
CA PRO A 28 -11.30 0.75 3.24
C PRO A 28 -10.35 0.40 2.08
N ALA A 29 -9.30 -0.37 2.37
CA ALA A 29 -8.27 -0.73 1.39
C ALA A 29 -8.86 -1.35 0.10
N HIS A 30 -9.82 -2.26 0.25
CA HIS A 30 -10.47 -2.90 -0.90
C HIS A 30 -11.28 -1.92 -1.76
N GLN A 31 -11.82 -0.83 -1.20
CA GLN A 31 -12.52 0.21 -1.98
C GLN A 31 -11.53 1.09 -2.73
N LEU A 32 -10.36 1.40 -2.16
CA LEU A 32 -9.27 2.05 -2.90
C LEU A 32 -8.84 1.19 -4.09
N GLY A 33 -8.72 -0.14 -3.88
CA GLY A 33 -8.50 -1.12 -4.94
C GLY A 33 -9.59 -1.09 -6.01
N SER A 34 -10.87 -1.07 -5.61
CA SER A 34 -12.00 -1.00 -6.54
C SER A 34 -11.92 0.21 -7.47
N SER A 35 -11.62 1.40 -6.93
CA SER A 35 -11.52 2.63 -7.73
C SER A 35 -10.43 2.53 -8.80
N VAL A 36 -9.28 1.95 -8.46
CA VAL A 36 -8.17 1.76 -9.41
C VAL A 36 -8.54 0.73 -10.48
N ILE A 37 -9.15 -0.39 -10.10
CA ILE A 37 -9.59 -1.43 -11.05
C ILE A 37 -10.60 -0.86 -12.04
N GLN A 38 -11.59 -0.10 -11.54
CA GLN A 38 -12.59 0.56 -12.38
C GLN A 38 -11.94 1.52 -13.38
N ALA A 39 -11.02 2.38 -12.93
CA ALA A 39 -10.34 3.33 -13.81
C ALA A 39 -9.48 2.66 -14.89
N VAL A 40 -8.82 1.54 -14.58
CA VAL A 40 -8.06 0.75 -15.57
C VAL A 40 -8.98 0.14 -16.61
N LEU A 41 -10.13 -0.41 -16.21
CA LEU A 41 -11.12 -0.94 -17.15
C LEU A 41 -11.70 0.17 -18.04
N GLU A 42 -12.00 1.34 -17.48
CA GLU A 42 -12.50 2.50 -18.22
C GLU A 42 -11.47 3.03 -19.22
N GLU A 43 -10.20 3.16 -18.83
CA GLU A 43 -9.13 3.64 -19.73
C GLU A 43 -8.85 2.67 -20.88
N THR A 44 -8.85 1.36 -20.60
CA THR A 44 -8.54 0.34 -21.60
C THR A 44 -9.72 -0.02 -22.49
N GLY A 45 -10.95 0.19 -22.02
CA GLY A 45 -12.18 -0.23 -22.71
C GLY A 45 -12.36 -1.75 -22.80
N ILE A 46 -11.62 -2.52 -22.00
CA ILE A 46 -11.70 -3.99 -21.96
C ILE A 46 -12.99 -4.40 -21.25
N ASP A 47 -13.73 -5.33 -21.85
CA ASP A 47 -14.92 -5.93 -21.22
C ASP A 47 -14.50 -6.69 -19.96
N SER A 48 -15.17 -6.42 -18.84
CA SER A 48 -14.88 -7.05 -17.54
C SER A 48 -15.05 -8.58 -17.58
N ASN A 49 -15.82 -9.12 -18.54
CA ASN A 49 -15.94 -10.56 -18.78
C ASN A 49 -14.68 -11.21 -19.37
N MET A 50 -13.75 -10.42 -19.90
CA MET A 50 -12.48 -10.91 -20.45
C MET A 50 -11.36 -10.97 -19.41
N ILE A 51 -11.60 -10.49 -18.19
CA ILE A 51 -10.61 -10.56 -17.10
C ILE A 51 -10.62 -11.98 -16.54
N ASP A 52 -9.48 -12.66 -16.63
CA ASP A 52 -9.34 -14.03 -16.11
C ASP A 52 -9.11 -14.01 -14.60
N GLU A 53 -8.19 -13.15 -14.14
CA GLU A 53 -7.72 -13.13 -12.75
C GLU A 53 -7.43 -11.70 -12.23
N ILE A 54 -7.66 -11.52 -10.93
CA ILE A 54 -7.24 -10.35 -10.14
C ILE A 54 -6.23 -10.81 -9.09
N ILE A 55 -5.01 -10.28 -9.13
CA ILE A 55 -3.98 -10.56 -8.12
C ILE A 55 -3.64 -9.27 -7.38
N MET A 56 -4.00 -9.17 -6.10
CA MET A 56 -3.76 -7.97 -5.31
C MET A 56 -2.93 -8.25 -4.06
N GLY A 57 -1.88 -7.47 -3.87
CA GLY A 57 -1.14 -7.41 -2.62
C GLY A 57 -1.94 -6.69 -1.52
N ASN A 58 -2.04 -7.29 -0.33
CA ASN A 58 -2.60 -6.65 0.87
C ASN A 58 -1.92 -7.25 2.11
N VAL A 59 -1.24 -6.43 2.92
CA VAL A 59 -0.45 -6.91 4.06
C VAL A 59 -1.34 -6.98 5.30
N LEU A 60 -1.95 -5.85 5.68
CA LEU A 60 -2.70 -5.70 6.93
C LEU A 60 -4.14 -6.21 6.79
N SER A 61 -4.29 -7.52 6.58
CA SER A 61 -5.58 -8.15 6.30
C SER A 61 -6.49 -8.34 7.53
N ALA A 62 -5.96 -8.11 8.75
CA ALA A 62 -6.71 -8.30 9.98
C ALA A 62 -7.96 -7.41 10.01
N GLY A 63 -9.14 -8.04 10.19
CA GLY A 63 -10.42 -7.32 10.29
C GLY A 63 -11.03 -6.87 8.95
N GLN A 64 -10.36 -7.06 7.81
CA GLN A 64 -10.89 -6.66 6.50
C GLN A 64 -11.98 -7.61 5.94
N GLY A 65 -12.23 -8.75 6.57
CA GLY A 65 -13.13 -9.79 6.05
C GLY A 65 -12.45 -10.76 5.07
N GLN A 66 -13.24 -11.60 4.41
CA GLN A 66 -12.72 -12.65 3.53
C GLN A 66 -12.22 -12.07 2.21
N ALA A 67 -11.06 -12.56 1.74
CA ALA A 67 -10.51 -12.31 0.41
C ALA A 67 -10.55 -10.84 -0.07
N PRO A 68 -9.75 -9.92 0.51
CA PRO A 68 -9.74 -8.51 0.13
C PRO A 68 -9.66 -8.24 -1.39
N ALA A 69 -8.84 -9.00 -2.14
CA ALA A 69 -8.76 -8.88 -3.61
C ALA A 69 -10.12 -9.11 -4.29
N ARG A 70 -10.89 -10.08 -3.81
CA ARG A 70 -12.24 -10.38 -4.30
C ARG A 70 -13.21 -9.24 -3.96
N GLN A 71 -13.09 -8.65 -2.77
CA GLN A 71 -13.91 -7.50 -2.39
C GLN A 71 -13.65 -6.30 -3.30
N ALA A 72 -12.39 -6.06 -3.69
CA ALA A 72 -12.02 -5.01 -4.64
C ALA A 72 -12.56 -5.30 -6.05
N ALA A 73 -12.41 -6.53 -6.53
CA ALA A 73 -12.95 -6.94 -7.85
C ALA A 73 -14.47 -6.75 -7.94
N LEU A 74 -15.21 -7.24 -6.94
CA LEU A 74 -16.67 -7.07 -6.91
C LEU A 74 -17.10 -5.62 -6.72
N GLY A 75 -16.35 -4.85 -5.91
CA GLY A 75 -16.59 -3.42 -5.73
C GLY A 75 -16.34 -2.60 -7.00
N ALA A 76 -15.49 -3.06 -7.91
CA ALA A 76 -15.26 -2.48 -9.24
C ALA A 76 -16.25 -2.99 -10.31
N GLY A 77 -17.20 -3.86 -9.96
CA GLY A 77 -18.21 -4.38 -10.88
C GLY A 77 -17.76 -5.54 -11.77
N LEU A 78 -16.66 -6.23 -11.44
CA LEU A 78 -16.26 -7.43 -12.18
C LEU A 78 -17.24 -8.60 -11.93
N PRO A 79 -17.44 -9.48 -12.92
CA PRO A 79 -18.35 -10.59 -12.77
C PRO A 79 -17.85 -11.62 -11.76
N ASN A 80 -18.77 -12.41 -11.22
CA ASN A 80 -18.43 -13.41 -10.20
C ASN A 80 -17.49 -14.52 -10.71
N SER A 81 -17.37 -14.69 -12.03
CA SER A 81 -16.49 -15.67 -12.68
C SER A 81 -15.00 -15.35 -12.56
N VAL A 82 -14.62 -14.09 -12.32
CA VAL A 82 -13.20 -13.68 -12.29
C VAL A 82 -12.50 -14.27 -11.07
N GLU A 83 -11.38 -14.96 -11.27
CA GLU A 83 -10.61 -15.52 -10.16
C GLU A 83 -9.89 -14.41 -9.38
N CYS A 84 -9.73 -14.58 -8.07
CA CYS A 84 -9.16 -13.53 -7.23
C CYS A 84 -8.18 -14.10 -6.22
N LEU A 85 -6.96 -13.57 -6.20
CA LEU A 85 -5.91 -13.95 -5.29
C LEU A 85 -5.43 -12.74 -4.47
N THR A 86 -5.53 -12.84 -3.15
CA THR A 86 -4.87 -11.89 -2.23
C THR A 86 -3.53 -12.47 -1.82
N ILE A 87 -2.44 -11.75 -2.05
CA ILE A 87 -1.09 -12.17 -1.65
C ILE A 87 -0.50 -11.25 -0.60
N ASN A 88 0.35 -11.82 0.26
CA ASN A 88 1.17 -11.06 1.19
C ASN A 88 2.64 -11.48 1.03
N LYS A 89 3.45 -10.51 0.60
CA LYS A 89 4.91 -10.53 0.57
C LYS A 89 5.46 -9.23 1.18
N MET A 90 4.86 -8.77 2.28
CA MET A 90 5.17 -7.49 2.93
C MET A 90 5.15 -6.32 1.92
N CYS A 91 6.09 -5.38 1.99
CA CYS A 91 6.19 -4.26 1.05
C CYS A 91 6.32 -4.70 -0.42
N GLY A 92 6.75 -5.93 -0.69
CA GLY A 92 6.88 -6.49 -2.04
C GLY A 92 5.59 -7.05 -2.62
N SER A 93 4.46 -6.99 -1.90
CA SER A 93 3.20 -7.65 -2.31
C SER A 93 2.68 -7.14 -3.65
N GLY A 94 2.57 -5.82 -3.84
CA GLY A 94 2.01 -5.25 -5.07
C GLY A 94 2.84 -5.59 -6.31
N LEU A 95 4.17 -5.49 -6.21
CA LEU A 95 5.05 -5.84 -7.32
C LEU A 95 5.09 -7.37 -7.56
N LYS A 96 5.01 -8.18 -6.51
CA LYS A 96 4.93 -9.64 -6.66
C LYS A 96 3.65 -10.05 -7.39
N ALA A 97 2.55 -9.33 -7.20
CA ALA A 97 1.31 -9.59 -7.93
C ALA A 97 1.51 -9.42 -9.45
N VAL A 98 2.17 -8.35 -9.87
CA VAL A 98 2.52 -8.12 -11.29
C VAL A 98 3.42 -9.23 -11.83
N MET A 99 4.39 -9.71 -11.04
CA MET A 99 5.23 -10.83 -11.43
C MET A 99 4.45 -12.14 -11.60
N LEU A 100 3.47 -12.42 -10.72
CA LEU A 100 2.60 -13.60 -10.82
C LEU A 100 1.68 -13.51 -12.04
N ALA A 101 1.10 -12.34 -12.31
CA ALA A 101 0.29 -12.10 -13.50
C ALA A 101 1.09 -12.32 -14.78
N ALA A 102 2.31 -11.81 -14.84
CA ALA A 102 3.20 -12.05 -15.97
C ALA A 102 3.50 -13.55 -16.15
N GLN A 103 3.69 -14.30 -15.06
CA GLN A 103 3.91 -15.74 -15.11
C GLN A 103 2.70 -16.48 -15.66
N ALA A 104 1.48 -16.18 -15.20
CA ALA A 104 0.23 -16.79 -15.68
C ALA A 104 0.02 -16.53 -17.18
N ILE A 105 0.28 -15.31 -17.65
CA ILE A 105 0.18 -14.97 -19.08
C ILE A 105 1.28 -15.68 -19.88
N GLN A 106 2.51 -15.76 -19.37
CA GLN A 106 3.63 -16.42 -20.05
C GLN A 106 3.40 -17.91 -20.27
N THR A 107 2.79 -18.59 -19.30
CA THR A 107 2.47 -20.02 -19.33
C THR A 107 1.19 -20.33 -20.11
N GLY A 108 0.35 -19.31 -20.32
CA GLY A 108 -0.94 -19.45 -21.02
C GLY A 108 -2.08 -19.90 -20.11
N ASP A 109 -1.92 -19.75 -18.79
CA ASP A 109 -2.97 -20.01 -17.81
C ASP A 109 -3.99 -18.86 -17.74
N ALA A 110 -3.59 -17.64 -18.15
CA ALA A 110 -4.45 -16.47 -18.30
C ALA A 110 -4.09 -15.66 -19.56
N GLU A 111 -5.02 -14.86 -20.06
CA GLU A 111 -4.81 -13.89 -21.15
C GLU A 111 -4.78 -12.45 -20.62
N ILE A 112 -5.70 -12.08 -19.73
CA ILE A 112 -5.82 -10.73 -19.16
C ILE A 112 -5.94 -10.81 -17.64
N VAL A 113 -4.96 -10.22 -16.96
CA VAL A 113 -4.88 -10.19 -15.50
C VAL A 113 -4.74 -8.75 -15.03
N ILE A 114 -5.52 -8.37 -14.02
CA ILE A 114 -5.33 -7.09 -13.32
C ILE A 114 -4.51 -7.39 -12.06
N ALA A 115 -3.38 -6.69 -11.91
CA ALA A 115 -2.46 -6.93 -10.81
C ALA A 115 -1.96 -5.64 -10.16
N GLY A 116 -1.79 -5.67 -8.85
CA GLY A 116 -1.34 -4.51 -8.08
C GLY A 116 -1.37 -4.76 -6.59
N GLY A 117 -1.60 -3.70 -5.81
CA GLY A 117 -1.75 -3.79 -4.36
C GLY A 117 -2.65 -2.70 -3.83
N MET A 118 -3.11 -2.90 -2.60
CA MET A 118 -3.95 -1.96 -1.87
C MET A 118 -3.65 -2.09 -0.39
N GLU A 119 -3.73 -0.98 0.33
CA GLU A 119 -3.47 -0.95 1.77
C GLU A 119 -4.17 0.24 2.42
N ASN A 120 -4.58 0.09 3.68
CA ASN A 120 -4.96 1.21 4.52
C ASN A 120 -4.43 0.96 5.94
N MET A 121 -3.23 1.48 6.21
CA MET A 121 -2.57 1.33 7.49
C MET A 121 -3.33 2.01 8.65
N THR A 122 -4.13 3.04 8.36
CA THR A 122 -4.91 3.73 9.41
C THR A 122 -6.03 2.86 9.99
N GLN A 123 -6.58 1.94 9.18
CA GLN A 123 -7.68 1.06 9.61
C GLN A 123 -7.21 -0.25 10.24
N ALA A 124 -5.89 -0.44 10.41
CA ALA A 124 -5.35 -1.62 11.07
C ALA A 124 -5.87 -1.70 12.52
N PRO A 125 -6.48 -2.83 12.93
CA PRO A 125 -7.06 -2.94 14.26
C PRO A 125 -6.01 -3.15 15.36
N TYR A 126 -6.40 -2.96 16.60
CA TYR A 126 -5.69 -3.56 17.73
C TYR A 126 -6.19 -5.00 17.95
N LEU A 127 -5.28 -5.91 18.30
CA LEU A 127 -5.55 -7.31 18.60
C LEU A 127 -5.50 -7.54 20.10
N LEU A 128 -6.37 -8.42 20.60
CA LEU A 128 -6.36 -8.88 22.00
C LEU A 128 -5.97 -10.37 22.04
N PRO A 129 -4.69 -10.70 22.24
CA PRO A 129 -4.23 -12.08 22.40
C PRO A 129 -4.96 -12.75 23.55
N LYS A 130 -5.30 -14.04 23.40
CA LYS A 130 -6.12 -14.80 24.37
C LYS A 130 -7.53 -14.26 24.59
N GLY A 131 -8.00 -13.29 23.78
CA GLY A 131 -9.37 -12.79 23.87
C GLY A 131 -10.44 -13.87 23.63
N ARG A 132 -10.10 -14.93 22.90
CA ARG A 132 -11.00 -16.09 22.66
C ARG A 132 -11.11 -17.02 23.87
N ASP A 133 -9.98 -17.41 24.46
CA ASP A 133 -9.93 -18.40 25.56
C ASP A 133 -10.04 -17.76 26.96
N GLY A 134 -9.89 -16.43 27.04
CA GLY A 134 -9.91 -15.64 28.26
C GLY A 134 -8.54 -15.53 28.95
N HIS A 135 -8.32 -14.41 29.65
CA HIS A 135 -7.07 -14.14 30.36
C HIS A 135 -6.98 -14.81 31.75
N ARG A 136 -8.09 -15.35 32.27
CA ARG A 136 -8.25 -15.89 33.63
C ARG A 136 -7.90 -14.90 34.75
N LEU A 137 -6.61 -14.60 35.00
CA LEU A 137 -6.12 -13.70 36.04
C LEU A 137 -4.78 -13.10 35.61
N GLY A 138 -4.64 -11.77 35.70
CA GLY A 138 -3.42 -11.03 35.36
C GLY A 138 -3.61 -10.03 34.21
N HIS A 139 -2.54 -9.30 33.86
CA HIS A 139 -2.58 -8.29 32.80
C HIS A 139 -2.59 -8.92 31.40
N GLY A 140 -3.22 -8.22 30.45
CA GLY A 140 -3.18 -8.51 29.02
C GLY A 140 -2.57 -7.33 28.25
N GLN A 141 -2.18 -7.57 27.00
CA GLN A 141 -1.67 -6.56 26.08
C GLN A 141 -2.64 -6.36 24.93
N LEU A 142 -2.88 -5.12 24.54
CA LEU A 142 -3.47 -4.79 23.24
C LEU A 142 -2.32 -4.60 22.26
N ILE A 143 -2.34 -5.34 21.17
CA ILE A 143 -1.27 -5.37 20.17
C ILE A 143 -1.70 -4.57 18.96
N ASP A 144 -0.90 -3.58 18.55
CA ASP A 144 -1.14 -2.84 17.31
C ASP A 144 -0.82 -3.76 16.11
N SER A 145 -1.84 -4.13 15.31
CA SER A 145 -1.62 -5.03 14.17
C SER A 145 -0.80 -4.40 13.04
N MET A 146 -0.81 -3.07 12.89
CA MET A 146 0.04 -2.40 11.90
C MET A 146 1.51 -2.66 12.20
N ILE A 147 1.88 -2.52 13.47
CA ILE A 147 3.25 -2.80 13.92
C ILE A 147 3.52 -4.31 13.84
N GLN A 148 2.66 -5.12 14.46
CA GLN A 148 2.87 -6.56 14.59
C GLN A 148 2.94 -7.30 13.25
N ASP A 149 2.03 -7.00 12.34
CA ASP A 149 1.89 -7.74 11.07
C ASP A 149 2.61 -7.05 9.90
N GLY A 150 2.98 -5.78 10.05
CA GLY A 150 3.58 -4.98 8.96
C GLY A 150 4.98 -4.42 9.21
N LEU A 151 5.34 -4.06 10.45
CA LEU A 151 6.53 -3.25 10.75
C LEU A 151 7.49 -3.89 11.76
N TRP A 152 7.21 -5.11 12.24
CA TRP A 152 8.03 -5.80 13.22
C TRP A 152 8.78 -7.00 12.61
N ASP A 153 10.09 -7.05 12.82
CA ASP A 153 10.89 -8.22 12.50
C ASP A 153 10.74 -9.25 13.62
N VAL A 154 10.03 -10.34 13.36
CA VAL A 154 9.81 -11.41 14.34
C VAL A 154 11.07 -12.22 14.66
N TYR A 155 12.08 -12.19 13.77
CA TYR A 155 13.29 -13.01 13.94
C TYR A 155 14.32 -12.37 14.86
N SER A 156 14.51 -11.05 14.74
CA SER A 156 15.42 -10.27 15.59
C SER A 156 14.71 -9.36 16.59
N ASN A 157 13.38 -9.48 16.68
CA ASN A 157 12.49 -8.82 17.64
C ASN A 157 12.71 -7.29 17.71
N LYS A 158 12.57 -6.62 16.57
CA LYS A 158 12.79 -5.16 16.44
C LYS A 158 11.91 -4.54 15.36
N HIS A 159 11.75 -3.22 15.42
CA HIS A 159 11.03 -2.48 14.40
C HIS A 159 11.84 -2.40 13.09
N MET A 160 11.19 -2.31 11.93
CA MET A 160 11.87 -2.12 10.64
C MET A 160 12.79 -0.88 10.62
N GLY A 161 12.46 0.13 11.42
CA GLY A 161 13.30 1.30 11.62
C GLY A 161 14.69 0.96 12.20
N ASN A 162 14.77 -0.01 13.11
CA ASN A 162 16.06 -0.52 13.61
C ASN A 162 16.83 -1.28 12.52
N CYS A 163 16.14 -1.95 11.59
CA CYS A 163 16.80 -2.54 10.43
C CYS A 163 17.40 -1.48 9.50
N ALA A 164 16.74 -0.32 9.39
CA ALA A 164 17.27 0.83 8.66
C ALA A 164 18.51 1.43 9.35
N GLU A 165 18.53 1.50 10.69
CA GLU A 165 19.72 1.90 11.45
C GLU A 165 20.91 0.97 11.20
N ILE A 166 20.69 -0.35 11.20
CA ILE A 166 21.73 -1.33 10.86
C ILE A 166 22.30 -1.07 9.47
N CYS A 167 21.42 -0.83 8.48
CA CYS A 167 21.85 -0.51 7.12
C CYS A 167 22.68 0.78 7.07
N ALA A 168 22.21 1.84 7.74
CA ALA A 168 22.89 3.12 7.79
C ALA A 168 24.29 2.98 8.42
N HIS A 169 24.40 2.25 9.53
CA HIS A 169 25.67 1.94 10.17
C HIS A 169 26.60 1.13 9.24
N ASP A 170 26.13 0.00 8.71
CA ASP A 170 26.97 -0.92 7.92
C ASP A 170 27.43 -0.31 6.60
N LYS A 171 26.67 0.64 6.05
CA LYS A 171 27.00 1.38 4.83
C LYS A 171 27.63 2.74 5.08
N ASN A 172 27.81 3.14 6.35
CA ASN A 172 28.30 4.45 6.75
C ASN A 172 27.51 5.61 6.13
N TYR A 173 26.18 5.51 6.08
CA TYR A 173 25.32 6.61 5.64
C TYR A 173 25.16 7.62 6.77
N SER A 174 25.70 8.82 6.57
CA SER A 174 25.60 9.88 7.58
C SER A 174 24.15 10.36 7.71
N ARG A 175 23.81 10.91 8.88
CA ARG A 175 22.51 11.58 9.09
C ARG A 175 22.29 12.71 8.07
N GLU A 176 23.34 13.46 7.75
CA GLU A 176 23.28 14.55 6.77
C GLU A 176 22.93 14.03 5.37
N ASP A 177 23.54 12.92 4.92
CA ASP A 177 23.21 12.32 3.62
C ASP A 177 21.75 11.86 3.57
N GLN A 178 21.26 11.27 4.66
CA GLN A 178 19.88 10.81 4.78
C GLN A 178 18.89 11.99 4.71
N ASP A 179 19.14 13.07 5.46
CA ASP A 179 18.32 14.28 5.45
C ASP A 179 18.36 14.98 4.08
N ASN A 180 19.53 15.05 3.44
CA ASN A 180 19.69 15.62 2.10
C ASN A 180 18.90 14.83 1.06
N PHE A 181 18.95 13.49 1.12
CA PHE A 181 18.17 12.62 0.25
C PHE A 181 16.66 12.77 0.50
N ALA A 182 16.22 12.84 1.76
CA ALA A 182 14.82 13.08 2.11
C ALA A 182 14.34 14.43 1.54
N LYS A 183 15.12 15.50 1.74
CA LYS A 183 14.81 16.83 1.20
C LYS A 183 14.69 16.82 -0.33
N GLU A 184 15.61 16.14 -1.01
CA GLU A 184 15.56 16.00 -2.47
C GLU A 184 14.31 15.23 -2.91
N SER A 185 13.98 14.12 -2.24
CA SER A 185 12.79 13.31 -2.51
C SER A 185 11.49 14.13 -2.41
N TYR A 186 11.31 14.86 -1.30
CA TYR A 186 10.16 15.75 -1.11
C TYR A 186 10.11 16.87 -2.15
N THR A 187 11.26 17.48 -2.49
CA THR A 187 11.34 18.54 -3.49
C THR A 187 10.90 18.03 -4.87
N ARG A 188 11.36 16.83 -5.27
CA ARG A 188 10.97 16.19 -6.52
C ARG A 188 9.49 15.85 -6.55
N ALA A 189 8.93 15.31 -5.46
CA ALA A 189 7.51 15.00 -5.36
C ALA A 189 6.63 16.26 -5.45
N GLN A 190 6.99 17.34 -4.73
CA GLN A 190 6.30 18.63 -4.82
C GLN A 190 6.40 19.27 -6.22
N LEU A 191 7.51 19.07 -6.94
CA LEU A 191 7.63 19.52 -8.33
C LEU A 191 6.74 18.69 -9.27
N ALA A 192 6.75 17.36 -9.11
CA ALA A 192 5.93 16.44 -9.91
C ALA A 192 4.42 16.68 -9.73
N GLN A 193 3.99 17.04 -8.53
CA GLN A 193 2.60 17.46 -8.29
C GLN A 193 2.30 18.81 -8.97
N ARG A 194 3.17 19.81 -8.79
CA ARG A 194 2.95 21.16 -9.35
C ARG A 194 2.95 21.20 -10.88
N ASN A 195 3.71 20.34 -11.53
CA ASN A 195 3.79 20.30 -13.00
C ASN A 195 2.85 19.26 -13.64
N GLY A 196 2.03 18.57 -12.85
CA GLY A 196 1.05 17.59 -13.34
C GLY A 196 1.65 16.24 -13.75
N SER A 197 2.88 15.90 -13.34
CA SER A 197 3.51 14.61 -13.71
C SER A 197 2.73 13.39 -13.20
N PHE A 198 1.89 13.54 -12.17
CA PHE A 198 1.07 12.45 -11.62
C PHE A 198 -0.37 12.44 -12.14
N THR A 199 -0.76 13.40 -12.98
CA THR A 199 -2.16 13.55 -13.42
C THR A 199 -2.67 12.31 -14.16
N ASP A 200 -1.83 11.69 -14.99
CA ASP A 200 -2.25 10.54 -15.79
C ASP A 200 -2.35 9.24 -14.97
N GLU A 201 -1.66 9.13 -13.83
CA GLU A 201 -1.65 7.91 -13.01
C GLU A 201 -2.61 7.96 -11.82
N ILE A 202 -3.04 9.13 -11.37
CA ILE A 202 -3.91 9.28 -10.20
C ILE A 202 -5.40 9.15 -10.55
N VAL A 203 -6.09 8.28 -9.81
CA VAL A 203 -7.55 8.15 -9.76
C VAL A 203 -8.04 8.77 -8.47
N SER A 204 -8.89 9.79 -8.57
CA SER A 204 -9.41 10.47 -7.39
C SER A 204 -10.26 9.54 -6.51
N VAL A 205 -10.19 9.77 -5.21
CA VAL A 205 -10.91 8.99 -4.19
C VAL A 205 -12.02 9.86 -3.61
N SER A 206 -13.24 9.36 -3.65
CA SER A 206 -14.40 9.99 -3.02
C SER A 206 -14.50 9.53 -1.57
N VAL A 207 -14.32 10.44 -0.61
CA VAL A 207 -14.34 10.16 0.83
C VAL A 207 -15.67 10.63 1.43
N PRO A 208 -16.53 9.70 1.89
CA PRO A 208 -17.83 10.05 2.46
C PRO A 208 -17.72 10.99 3.65
N GLN A 209 -18.54 12.04 3.66
CA GLN A 209 -18.61 13.01 4.75
C GLN A 209 -19.88 12.80 5.58
N ARG A 210 -19.81 13.11 6.89
CA ARG A 210 -20.98 13.01 7.78
C ARG A 210 -22.13 13.93 7.34
N LYS A 211 -21.81 15.05 6.70
CA LYS A 211 -22.76 16.03 6.15
C LYS A 211 -22.19 16.60 4.85
N GLY A 212 -23.05 16.80 3.87
CA GLY A 212 -22.67 17.37 2.57
C GLY A 212 -22.13 16.34 1.59
N ASP A 213 -21.59 16.83 0.49
CA ASP A 213 -21.01 16.01 -0.58
C ASP A 213 -19.71 15.33 -0.12
N SER A 214 -19.34 14.26 -0.83
CA SER A 214 -18.10 13.55 -0.54
C SER A 214 -16.88 14.43 -0.84
N LEU A 215 -15.85 14.33 0.00
CA LEU A 215 -14.58 14.99 -0.25
C LEU A 215 -13.86 14.22 -1.38
N VAL A 216 -13.57 14.90 -2.47
CA VAL A 216 -12.74 14.34 -3.54
C VAL A 216 -11.28 14.59 -3.20
N VAL A 217 -10.49 13.51 -3.12
CA VAL A 217 -9.04 13.56 -2.90
C VAL A 217 -8.35 13.08 -4.17
N ASP A 218 -7.53 13.93 -4.78
CA ASP A 218 -6.88 13.69 -6.07
C ASP A 218 -5.37 14.01 -6.05
N THR A 219 -4.81 14.25 -4.86
CA THR A 219 -3.44 14.73 -4.68
C THR A 219 -2.79 13.98 -3.54
N ASP A 220 -1.55 13.48 -3.73
CA ASP A 220 -0.78 12.85 -2.65
C ASP A 220 -0.59 13.82 -1.48
N GLU A 221 -0.89 13.37 -0.26
CA GLU A 221 -1.02 14.24 0.89
C GLU A 221 0.32 14.55 1.57
N GLU A 222 1.21 13.57 1.62
CA GLU A 222 2.45 13.64 2.40
C GLU A 222 3.49 14.64 1.83
N PRO A 223 3.70 14.77 0.50
CA PRO A 223 4.66 15.72 -0.02
C PRO A 223 4.42 17.18 0.40
N GLY A 224 3.16 17.60 0.51
CA GLY A 224 2.77 18.95 0.93
C GLY A 224 2.98 19.24 2.43
N ARG A 225 3.18 18.21 3.25
CA ARG A 225 3.38 18.33 4.71
C ARG A 225 4.84 18.53 5.12
N ALA A 226 5.77 18.42 4.18
CA ALA A 226 7.19 18.54 4.42
C ALA A 226 7.56 19.89 5.07
N ASN A 227 8.33 19.84 6.16
CA ASN A 227 8.93 21.02 6.79
C ASN A 227 10.45 20.86 6.82
N PHE A 228 11.12 21.43 5.82
CA PHE A 228 12.56 21.29 5.65
C PHE A 228 13.39 21.90 6.80
N GLU A 229 12.88 22.94 7.46
CA GLU A 229 13.56 23.54 8.61
C GLU A 229 13.48 22.68 9.87
N LYS A 230 12.38 21.92 10.02
CA LYS A 230 12.19 20.97 11.12
C LYS A 230 12.91 19.65 10.88
N MET A 231 13.05 19.21 9.62
CA MET A 231 13.66 17.93 9.24
C MET A 231 15.03 17.72 9.90
N VAL A 232 15.91 18.73 9.81
CA VAL A 232 17.26 18.67 10.42
C VAL A 232 17.28 18.68 11.95
N LYS A 233 16.14 18.96 12.59
CA LYS A 233 15.97 19.01 14.05
C LYS A 233 15.22 17.80 14.60
N LEU A 234 14.76 16.89 13.74
CA LEU A 234 14.05 15.69 14.17
C LEU A 234 14.96 14.79 15.02
N HIS A 235 14.36 14.22 16.06
CA HIS A 235 15.03 13.27 16.94
C HIS A 235 15.03 11.88 16.30
N PRO A 236 16.03 11.04 16.62
CA PRO A 236 16.02 9.64 16.24
C PRO A 236 14.75 8.93 16.72
N ALA A 237 14.14 8.14 15.84
CA ALA A 237 12.84 7.52 16.09
C ALA A 237 12.93 6.11 16.68
N PHE A 238 14.04 5.40 16.44
CA PHE A 238 14.14 3.95 16.74
C PHE A 238 15.28 3.59 17.70
N GLU A 239 16.33 4.41 17.78
CA GLU A 239 17.49 4.20 18.65
C GLU A 239 17.95 5.55 19.19
N LYS A 240 18.41 5.60 20.45
CA LYS A 240 18.76 6.87 21.14
C LYS A 240 19.79 7.70 20.38
N ASP A 241 20.83 7.05 19.86
CA ASP A 241 21.92 7.66 19.11
C ASP A 241 21.82 7.31 17.61
N GLY A 242 20.61 6.97 17.16
CA GLY A 242 20.31 6.59 15.78
C GLY A 242 20.33 7.75 14.79
N THR A 243 20.26 7.41 13.51
CA THR A 243 20.25 8.36 12.40
C THR A 243 18.88 8.48 11.72
N ILE A 244 18.00 7.50 11.90
CA ILE A 244 16.67 7.46 11.29
C ILE A 244 15.70 8.28 12.15
N THR A 245 15.04 9.26 11.53
CA THR A 245 14.13 10.19 12.21
C THR A 245 12.70 10.12 11.69
N ALA A 246 11.74 10.56 12.51
CA ALA A 246 10.33 10.68 12.18
C ALA A 246 9.72 11.92 12.85
#